data_AF-A0A2V7ZZP2-F1
#
_entry.id   AF-A0A2V7ZZP2-F1
#
_cell.length_a   1.000
_cell.length_b   1.000
_cell.length_c   1.000
_cell.angle_alpha   90.00
_cell.angle_beta   90.00
_cell.angle_gamma   90.00
#
_symmetry.space_group_name_H-M   'P 1'
#
loop_
_entity.id
_entity.type
_entity.pdbx_description
1 polymer ?
#
loop_
_entity_poly.entity_id
_entity_poly.type
_entity_poly.pdbx_seq_one_letter_code
_entity_poly.pdbx_strand_id
1 'polypeptide(L)'
;MAGVGQTLIKVSDALRRKTAAAGAIQTMMLDGLLPMFQSIRTRLRAALASLRAPASVHRVAAAPLPTEYGQFRIYVYENHTETHVALVRGEVGNGEAVLTRVHSTCLTGDVFHSTRCDCGEQLEAALRRIAAAGRGVVVYLDQEGRGIGLANKIRAYTLQDEGYDTVEANVRLGFEPDLRDYGIGVQILRDLGVRSIRLLSNNPRKLASVTKHGLPVVEMVPLEIDASEISRRYLRTKKEKLGHRLSVV
;
A
#
# COMPACT_ATOMS: atom_id res chain seq x y z
N MET A 1 32.04 -8.75 -75.77
CA MET A 1 30.68 -8.70 -75.17
C MET A 1 30.68 -9.06 -73.67
N ALA A 2 31.59 -8.49 -72.86
CA ALA A 2 31.76 -8.88 -71.45
C ALA A 2 31.04 -7.97 -70.43
N GLY A 3 30.43 -6.85 -70.87
CA GLY A 3 29.84 -5.84 -69.97
C GLY A 3 28.37 -6.08 -69.56
N VAL A 4 27.60 -6.83 -70.34
CA VAL A 4 26.15 -7.01 -70.07
C VAL A 4 25.91 -8.06 -68.98
N GLY A 5 26.70 -9.15 -68.96
CA GLY A 5 26.58 -10.23 -67.96
C GLY A 5 26.93 -9.79 -66.53
N GLN A 6 27.98 -8.99 -66.35
CA GLN A 6 28.36 -8.47 -65.03
C GLN A 6 27.35 -7.46 -64.47
N THR A 7 26.65 -6.73 -65.35
CA THR A 7 25.62 -5.77 -64.94
C THR A 7 24.34 -6.47 -64.49
N LEU A 8 23.92 -7.53 -65.18
CA LEU A 8 22.75 -8.34 -64.80
C LEU A 8 22.95 -9.09 -63.47
N ILE A 9 24.16 -9.60 -63.21
CA ILE A 9 24.49 -10.27 -61.94
C ILE A 9 24.44 -9.28 -60.77
N LYS A 10 24.99 -8.06 -60.94
CA LYS A 10 24.96 -7.02 -59.90
C LYS A 10 23.53 -6.54 -59.59
N VAL A 11 22.66 -6.44 -60.60
CA VAL A 11 21.25 -6.06 -60.40
C VAL A 11 20.47 -7.18 -59.70
N SER A 12 20.69 -8.45 -60.07
CA SER A 12 20.13 -9.63 -59.38
C SER A 12 20.52 -9.68 -57.90
N ASP A 13 21.81 -9.48 -57.59
CA ASP A 13 22.30 -9.50 -56.21
C ASP A 13 21.80 -8.31 -55.38
N ALA A 14 21.65 -7.14 -55.99
CA ALA A 14 21.07 -5.97 -55.32
C ALA A 14 19.57 -6.17 -55.03
N LEU A 15 18.83 -6.79 -55.94
CA LEU A 15 17.42 -7.16 -55.76
C LEU A 15 17.25 -8.23 -54.68
N ARG A 16 18.09 -9.27 -54.66
CA ARG A 16 18.09 -10.31 -53.59
C ARG A 16 18.44 -9.75 -52.21
N ARG A 17 19.37 -8.80 -52.12
CA ARG A 17 19.70 -8.13 -50.85
C ARG A 17 18.57 -7.22 -50.37
N LYS A 18 17.86 -6.53 -51.28
CA LYS A 18 16.69 -5.71 -50.92
C LYS A 18 15.50 -6.55 -50.45
N THR A 19 15.23 -7.70 -51.07
CA THR A 19 14.14 -8.59 -50.62
C THR A 19 14.46 -9.29 -49.30
N ALA A 20 15.72 -9.68 -49.07
CA ALA A 20 16.16 -10.22 -47.77
C ALA A 20 16.10 -9.18 -46.64
N ALA A 21 16.47 -7.92 -46.91
CA ALA A 21 16.35 -6.83 -45.94
C ALA A 21 14.89 -6.48 -45.63
N ALA A 22 14.00 -6.49 -46.62
CA ALA A 22 12.57 -6.28 -46.41
C ALA A 22 11.93 -7.41 -45.57
N GLY A 23 12.32 -8.66 -45.82
CA GLY A 23 11.90 -9.80 -45.01
C GLY A 23 12.40 -9.70 -43.56
N ALA A 24 13.66 -9.35 -43.35
CA ALA A 24 14.24 -9.18 -42.01
C ALA A 24 13.60 -8.02 -41.22
N ILE A 25 13.26 -6.91 -41.87
CA ILE A 25 12.57 -5.77 -41.23
C ILE A 25 11.13 -6.15 -40.87
N GLN A 26 10.44 -6.91 -41.72
CA GLN A 26 9.08 -7.37 -41.45
C GLN A 26 9.03 -8.38 -40.30
N THR A 27 10.00 -9.30 -40.22
CA THR A 27 10.15 -10.26 -39.11
C THR A 27 10.58 -9.57 -37.81
N MET A 28 11.53 -8.61 -37.84
CA MET A 28 11.92 -7.83 -36.65
C MET A 28 10.81 -6.92 -36.11
N MET A 29 9.98 -6.35 -37.00
CA MET A 29 8.82 -5.57 -36.57
C MET A 29 7.76 -6.48 -35.94
N LEU A 30 7.41 -7.61 -36.55
CA LEU A 30 6.40 -8.53 -36.01
C LEU A 30 6.87 -9.23 -34.72
N ASP A 31 8.12 -9.68 -34.65
CA ASP A 31 8.68 -10.37 -33.47
C ASP A 31 8.96 -9.42 -32.29
N GLY A 32 9.13 -8.12 -32.53
CA GLY A 32 9.26 -7.11 -31.47
C GLY A 32 7.92 -6.49 -31.05
N LEU A 33 7.02 -6.21 -32.01
CA LEU A 33 5.73 -5.60 -31.74
C LEU A 33 4.75 -6.60 -31.11
N LEU A 34 4.74 -7.87 -31.53
CA LEU A 34 3.80 -8.85 -31.01
C LEU A 34 3.96 -9.12 -29.50
N PRO A 35 5.17 -9.37 -28.95
CA PRO A 35 5.34 -9.50 -27.50
C PRO A 35 5.10 -8.17 -26.77
N MET A 36 5.37 -7.02 -27.39
CA MET A 36 5.01 -5.71 -26.81
C MET A 36 3.48 -5.51 -26.76
N PHE A 37 2.74 -5.86 -27.81
CA PHE A 37 1.28 -5.82 -27.84
C PHE A 37 0.65 -6.87 -26.94
N GLN A 38 1.26 -8.05 -26.79
CA GLN A 38 0.86 -9.06 -25.82
C GLN A 38 1.09 -8.55 -24.40
N SER A 39 2.24 -7.91 -24.11
CA SER A 39 2.53 -7.27 -22.83
C SER A 39 1.55 -6.13 -22.51
N ILE A 40 1.28 -5.25 -23.48
CA ILE A 40 0.27 -4.19 -23.35
C ILE A 40 -1.11 -4.79 -23.11
N ARG A 41 -1.53 -5.81 -23.88
CA ARG A 41 -2.81 -6.50 -23.69
C ARG A 41 -2.92 -7.19 -22.34
N THR A 42 -1.86 -7.82 -21.85
CA THR A 42 -1.82 -8.46 -20.53
C THR A 42 -1.92 -7.42 -19.42
N ARG A 43 -1.17 -6.31 -19.52
CA ARG A 43 -1.26 -5.19 -18.58
C ARG A 43 -2.63 -4.51 -18.62
N LEU A 44 -3.21 -4.33 -19.81
CA LEU A 44 -4.54 -3.76 -19.99
C LEU A 44 -5.62 -4.71 -19.46
N ARG A 45 -5.49 -6.02 -19.66
CA ARG A 45 -6.40 -7.03 -19.08
C ARG A 45 -6.29 -7.09 -17.57
N ALA A 46 -5.08 -7.02 -17.00
CA ALA A 46 -4.88 -6.95 -15.56
C ALA A 46 -5.48 -5.66 -14.97
N ALA A 47 -5.25 -4.51 -15.61
CA ALA A 47 -5.85 -3.23 -15.22
C ALA A 47 -7.39 -3.23 -15.37
N LEU A 48 -7.93 -3.85 -16.43
CA LEU A 48 -9.38 -3.98 -16.64
C LEU A 48 -10.02 -5.02 -15.71
N ALA A 49 -9.29 -6.06 -15.29
CA ALA A 49 -9.72 -7.02 -14.28
C ALA A 49 -9.71 -6.41 -12.87
N SER A 50 -8.69 -5.60 -12.54
CA SER A 50 -8.61 -4.85 -11.28
C SER A 50 -9.68 -3.75 -11.16
N LEU A 51 -10.27 -3.31 -12.29
CA LEU A 51 -11.39 -2.36 -12.31
C LEU A 51 -12.75 -3.02 -12.03
N ARG A 52 -12.85 -4.35 -12.02
CA ARG A 52 -14.14 -5.08 -11.90
C ARG A 52 -14.27 -5.98 -10.67
N ALA A 53 -13.18 -6.35 -10.02
CA ALA A 53 -13.21 -7.06 -8.74
C ALA A 53 -12.58 -6.17 -7.66
N PRO A 54 -13.08 -6.18 -6.40
CA PRO A 54 -12.33 -5.59 -5.30
C PRO A 54 -10.93 -6.19 -5.29
N ALA A 55 -9.89 -5.36 -5.16
CA ALA A 55 -8.51 -5.81 -5.16
C ALA A 55 -8.35 -6.94 -4.14
N SER A 56 -8.08 -8.15 -4.64
CA SER A 56 -7.83 -9.30 -3.81
C SER A 56 -6.39 -9.27 -3.32
N VAL A 57 -6.21 -9.62 -2.05
CA VAL A 57 -4.89 -9.74 -1.44
C VAL A 57 -4.62 -11.21 -1.12
N HIS A 58 -3.39 -11.66 -1.33
CA HIS A 58 -3.01 -13.06 -1.14
C HIS A 58 -1.80 -13.18 -0.22
N ARG A 59 -1.84 -14.14 0.70
CA ARG A 59 -0.69 -14.47 1.55
C ARG A 59 0.39 -15.14 0.70
N VAL A 60 1.60 -14.58 0.69
CA VAL A 60 2.72 -15.06 -0.14
C VAL A 60 3.88 -15.63 0.68
N ALA A 61 4.04 -15.20 1.94
CA ALA A 61 5.12 -15.69 2.80
C ALA A 61 4.73 -15.62 4.29
N ALA A 62 5.41 -16.42 5.12
CA ALA A 62 5.28 -16.36 6.57
C ALA A 62 6.55 -16.85 7.28
N ALA A 63 6.88 -16.26 8.42
CA ALA A 63 8.03 -16.67 9.24
C ALA A 63 7.84 -16.28 10.72
N PRO A 64 8.54 -16.92 11.67
CA PRO A 64 8.74 -16.35 12.99
C PRO A 64 9.47 -15.01 12.89
N LEU A 65 9.03 -14.01 13.64
CA LEU A 65 9.66 -12.70 13.74
C LEU A 65 9.83 -12.35 15.23
N PRO A 66 10.99 -12.66 15.83
CA PRO A 66 11.32 -12.13 17.15
C PRO A 66 11.52 -10.61 17.05
N THR A 67 10.92 -9.88 17.98
CA THR A 67 11.05 -8.41 18.10
C THR A 67 11.43 -8.05 19.54
N GLU A 68 11.84 -6.80 19.78
CA GLU A 68 12.04 -6.29 21.14
C GLU A 68 10.75 -6.34 22.00
N TYR A 69 9.57 -6.34 21.36
CA TYR A 69 8.29 -6.44 22.04
C TYR A 69 7.88 -7.89 22.32
N GLY A 70 8.64 -8.87 21.83
CA GLY A 70 8.37 -10.30 21.97
C GLY A 70 8.27 -11.04 20.64
N GLN A 71 7.91 -12.32 20.73
CA GLN A 71 7.79 -13.18 19.55
C GLN A 71 6.48 -12.93 18.80
N PHE A 72 6.60 -12.64 17.51
CA PHE A 72 5.49 -12.59 16.57
C PHE A 72 5.70 -13.63 15.47
N ARG A 73 4.64 -13.88 14.71
CA ARG A 73 4.73 -14.49 13.39
C ARG A 73 4.37 -13.43 12.37
N ILE A 74 5.26 -13.22 11.41
CA ILE A 74 5.03 -12.32 10.28
C ILE A 74 4.36 -13.09 9.15
N TYR A 75 3.40 -12.45 8.50
CA TYR A 75 2.75 -12.88 7.27
C TYR A 75 2.83 -11.75 6.25
N VAL A 76 3.30 -12.06 5.04
CA VAL A 76 3.38 -11.11 3.93
C VAL A 76 2.23 -11.36 2.98
N TYR A 77 1.60 -10.28 2.57
CA TYR A 77 0.43 -10.26 1.70
C TYR A 77 0.70 -9.35 0.52
N GLU A 78 0.33 -9.79 -0.68
CA GLU A 78 0.51 -9.00 -1.91
C GLU A 78 -0.81 -8.85 -2.65
N ASN A 79 -1.00 -7.66 -3.21
CA ASN A 79 -1.95 -7.43 -4.29
C ASN A 79 -1.17 -7.06 -5.57
N HIS A 80 -1.83 -6.48 -6.58
CA HIS A 80 -1.18 -6.18 -7.86
C HIS A 80 -0.09 -5.11 -7.78
N THR A 81 -0.11 -4.27 -6.75
CA THR A 81 0.72 -3.06 -6.67
C THR A 81 1.40 -2.87 -5.32
N GLU A 82 0.91 -3.53 -4.27
CA GLU A 82 1.27 -3.23 -2.88
C GLU A 82 1.64 -4.51 -2.13
N THR A 83 2.55 -4.36 -1.17
CA THR A 83 2.92 -5.40 -0.21
C THR A 83 2.49 -4.97 1.18
N HIS A 84 1.67 -5.78 1.83
CA HIS A 84 1.20 -5.57 3.19
C HIS A 84 1.77 -6.63 4.13
N VAL A 85 1.76 -6.33 5.43
CA VAL A 85 2.28 -7.24 6.44
C VAL A 85 1.26 -7.41 7.55
N ALA A 86 1.16 -8.62 8.11
CA ALA A 86 0.51 -8.85 9.38
C ALA A 86 1.47 -9.48 10.39
N LEU A 87 1.51 -8.92 11.60
CA LEU A 87 2.23 -9.47 12.74
C LEU A 87 1.23 -10.07 13.72
N VAL A 88 1.33 -11.37 13.96
CA VAL A 88 0.42 -12.11 14.84
C VAL A 88 1.16 -12.52 16.10
N ARG A 89 0.57 -12.20 17.25
CA ARG A 89 1.01 -12.68 18.57
C ARG A 89 0.09 -13.81 19.01
N GLY A 90 0.68 -14.93 19.43
CA GLY A 90 -0.07 -16.11 19.88
C GLY A 90 -0.94 -16.72 18.78
N GLU A 91 -1.96 -17.46 19.19
CA GLU A 91 -2.92 -18.10 18.29
C GLU A 91 -4.20 -17.26 18.18
N VAL A 92 -4.69 -17.06 16.95
CA VAL A 92 -5.98 -16.38 16.71
C VAL A 92 -7.13 -17.22 17.29
N GLY A 93 -6.99 -18.54 17.35
CA GLY A 93 -7.94 -19.44 18.00
C GLY A 93 -9.32 -19.38 17.36
N ASN A 94 -10.36 -19.11 18.16
CA ASN A 94 -11.72 -18.95 17.67
C ASN A 94 -11.93 -17.65 16.86
N GLY A 95 -10.94 -16.79 16.65
CA GLY A 95 -11.10 -15.57 15.86
C GLY A 95 -11.99 -14.48 16.47
N GLU A 96 -12.55 -14.68 17.66
CA GLU A 96 -13.43 -13.70 18.29
C GLU A 96 -12.65 -12.70 19.15
N ALA A 97 -13.11 -11.44 19.16
CA ALA A 97 -12.61 -10.34 19.97
C ALA A 97 -11.09 -10.19 19.96
N VAL A 98 -10.46 -10.40 18.79
CA VAL A 98 -9.00 -10.35 18.64
C VAL A 98 -8.52 -8.92 18.79
N LEU A 99 -7.60 -8.66 19.71
CA LEU A 99 -7.00 -7.33 19.86
C LEU A 99 -6.22 -6.99 18.59
N THR A 100 -6.65 -5.94 17.89
CA THR A 100 -6.19 -5.68 16.53
C THR A 100 -5.82 -4.22 16.33
N ARG A 101 -4.67 -3.96 15.70
CA ARG A 101 -4.29 -2.65 15.17
C ARG A 101 -4.22 -2.75 13.65
N VAL A 102 -4.98 -1.91 12.95
CA VAL A 102 -4.78 -1.67 11.51
C VAL A 102 -3.99 -0.38 11.36
N HIS A 103 -2.74 -0.47 10.94
CA HIS A 103 -1.80 0.63 10.80
C HIS A 103 -1.57 0.94 9.33
N SER A 104 -1.64 2.22 8.95
CA SER A 104 -1.23 2.67 7.62
C SER A 104 0.23 3.09 7.70
N THR A 105 1.06 2.58 6.79
CA THR A 105 2.50 2.87 6.72
C THR A 105 2.78 4.36 6.82
N CYS A 106 3.79 4.69 7.63
CA CYS A 106 4.33 6.03 7.75
C CYS A 106 5.86 5.94 7.89
N LEU A 107 6.60 5.86 6.79
CA LEU A 107 8.05 5.67 6.80
C LEU A 107 8.77 6.68 7.71
N THR A 108 8.38 7.96 7.64
CA THR A 108 8.98 9.02 8.45
C THR A 108 8.77 8.80 9.95
N GLY A 109 7.61 8.32 10.37
CA GLY A 109 7.30 8.11 11.79
C GLY A 109 7.78 6.75 12.28
N ASP A 110 7.50 5.70 11.50
CA ASP A 110 7.70 4.30 11.88
C ASP A 110 9.17 3.88 11.84
N VAL A 111 9.97 4.46 10.93
CA VAL A 111 11.38 4.08 10.72
C VAL A 111 12.33 5.22 11.09
N PHE A 112 12.02 6.45 10.70
CA PHE A 112 12.90 7.61 10.96
C PHE A 112 12.55 8.38 12.24
N HIS A 113 11.64 7.87 13.06
CA HIS A 113 11.26 8.44 14.37
C HIS A 113 10.91 9.94 14.31
N SER A 114 10.26 10.37 13.23
CA SER A 114 9.85 11.77 13.05
C SER A 114 8.88 12.22 14.15
N THR A 115 9.20 13.31 14.82
CA THR A 115 8.36 13.97 15.83
C THR A 115 7.23 14.80 15.24
N ARG A 116 7.13 14.92 13.90
CA ARG A 116 6.05 15.63 13.20
C ARG A 116 4.69 14.92 13.31
N CYS A 117 4.68 13.62 13.61
CA CYS A 117 3.49 12.82 13.75
C CYS A 117 3.65 11.78 14.87
N ASP A 118 2.52 11.23 15.31
CA ASP A 118 2.43 10.19 16.35
C ASP A 118 2.49 8.76 15.78
N CYS A 119 2.79 8.57 14.49
CA CYS A 119 2.63 7.26 13.83
C CYS A 119 3.56 6.18 14.40
N GLY A 120 4.85 6.50 14.58
CA GLY A 120 5.83 5.55 15.13
C GLY A 120 5.45 5.12 16.54
N GLU A 121 5.19 6.09 17.42
CA GLU A 121 4.77 5.85 18.81
C GLU A 121 3.48 5.03 18.89
N GLN A 122 2.51 5.27 17.99
CA GLN A 122 1.30 4.45 17.89
C GLN A 122 1.60 3.00 17.47
N LEU A 123 2.53 2.79 16.53
CA LEU A 123 2.92 1.45 16.10
C LEU A 123 3.57 0.69 17.26
N GLU A 124 4.53 1.30 17.94
CA GLU A 124 5.21 0.70 19.09
C GLU A 124 4.22 0.41 20.24
N ALA A 125 3.35 1.36 20.58
CA ALA A 125 2.35 1.18 21.61
C ALA A 125 1.38 0.04 21.27
N ALA A 126 0.99 -0.11 20.00
CA ALA A 126 0.17 -1.23 19.56
C ALA A 126 0.91 -2.57 19.68
N LEU A 127 2.18 -2.63 19.27
CA LEU A 127 3.02 -3.83 19.38
C LEU A 127 3.19 -4.26 20.84
N ARG A 128 3.53 -3.33 21.73
CA ARG A 128 3.65 -3.58 23.18
C ARG A 128 2.34 -4.10 23.78
N ARG A 129 1.21 -3.47 23.48
CA ARG A 129 -0.10 -3.88 24.01
C ARG A 129 -0.54 -5.25 23.51
N ILE A 130 -0.33 -5.53 22.23
CA ILE A 130 -0.65 -6.84 21.65
C ILE A 130 0.27 -7.92 22.20
N ALA A 131 1.57 -7.62 22.36
CA ALA A 131 2.51 -8.53 23.01
C ALA A 131 2.09 -8.88 24.44
N ALA A 132 1.75 -7.86 25.24
CA ALA A 132 1.29 -8.01 26.62
C ALA A 132 -0.02 -8.80 26.72
N ALA A 133 -0.95 -8.60 25.78
CA ALA A 133 -2.20 -9.37 25.71
C ALA A 133 -1.98 -10.85 25.35
N GLY A 134 -0.82 -11.21 24.79
CA GLY A 134 -0.48 -12.59 24.39
C GLY A 134 -1.24 -13.11 23.16
N ARG A 135 -2.25 -12.39 22.69
CA ARG A 135 -3.09 -12.73 21.53
C ARG A 135 -3.53 -11.46 20.80
N GLY A 136 -3.12 -11.31 19.53
CA GLY A 136 -3.56 -10.18 18.73
C GLY A 136 -2.85 -10.04 17.39
N VAL A 137 -3.28 -9.05 16.59
CA VAL A 137 -2.79 -8.83 15.23
C VAL A 137 -2.48 -7.35 14.99
N VAL A 138 -1.30 -7.04 14.45
CA VAL A 138 -1.02 -5.76 13.80
C VAL A 138 -1.07 -5.99 12.30
N VAL A 139 -1.96 -5.33 11.59
CA VAL A 139 -1.96 -5.25 10.12
C VAL A 139 -1.27 -3.95 9.71
N TYR A 140 -0.20 -4.04 8.95
CA TYR A 140 0.58 -2.93 8.41
C TYR A 140 0.30 -2.81 6.92
N LEU A 141 -0.54 -1.84 6.57
CA LEU A 141 -0.98 -1.59 5.21
C LEU A 141 -0.10 -0.54 4.55
N ASP A 142 0.53 -0.90 3.42
CA ASP A 142 1.17 0.04 2.50
C ASP A 142 0.16 1.05 1.94
N GLN A 143 -0.01 2.15 2.69
CA GLN A 143 -0.96 3.25 2.41
C GLN A 143 -0.34 4.58 2.86
N GLU A 144 0.90 4.81 2.43
CA GLU A 144 1.69 5.98 2.83
C GLU A 144 0.97 7.29 2.49
N GLY A 145 1.10 8.28 3.39
CA GLY A 145 0.55 9.62 3.18
C GLY A 145 -0.98 9.68 3.13
N ARG A 146 -1.70 8.66 3.62
CA ARG A 146 -3.15 8.48 3.39
C ARG A 146 -3.50 8.12 1.95
N GLY A 147 -2.64 7.36 1.29
CA GLY A 147 -2.85 6.86 -0.07
C GLY A 147 -2.30 7.78 -1.16
N ILE A 148 -1.73 8.94 -0.82
CA ILE A 148 -1.09 9.85 -1.80
C ILE A 148 0.37 9.47 -2.07
N GLY A 149 0.95 8.56 -1.28
CA GLY A 149 2.34 8.12 -1.37
C GLY A 149 3.34 9.06 -0.70
N LEU A 150 4.56 8.56 -0.52
CA LEU A 150 5.63 9.24 0.23
C LEU A 150 6.01 10.60 -0.38
N ALA A 151 6.23 10.65 -1.69
CA ALA A 151 6.67 11.87 -2.36
C ALA A 151 5.67 13.02 -2.15
N ASN A 152 4.36 12.75 -2.28
CA ASN A 152 3.33 13.76 -2.09
C ASN A 152 3.14 14.12 -0.61
N LYS A 153 3.34 13.18 0.31
CA LYS A 153 3.41 13.48 1.75
C LYS A 153 4.53 14.48 2.06
N ILE A 154 5.72 14.32 1.48
CA ILE A 154 6.82 15.27 1.70
C ILE A 154 6.52 16.64 1.07
N ARG A 155 5.90 16.68 -0.12
CA ARG A 155 5.39 17.94 -0.70
C ARG A 155 4.36 18.61 0.22
N ALA A 156 3.47 17.82 0.82
CA ALA A 156 2.48 18.32 1.77
C ALA A 156 3.14 18.85 3.06
N TYR A 157 4.29 18.32 3.47
CA TYR A 157 5.07 18.88 4.57
C TYR A 157 5.64 20.26 4.24
N THR A 158 6.16 20.47 3.03
CA THR A 158 6.60 21.80 2.59
C THR A 158 5.47 22.83 2.68
N LEU A 159 4.28 22.47 2.19
CA LEU A 159 3.09 23.33 2.30
C LEU A 159 2.66 23.56 3.77
N GLN A 160 2.84 22.57 4.65
CA GLN A 160 2.53 22.74 6.07
C GLN A 160 3.50 23.69 6.77
N ASP A 161 4.78 23.65 6.38
CA ASP A 161 5.83 24.55 6.88
C ASP A 161 5.57 25.99 6.40
N GLU A 162 4.88 26.18 5.27
CA GLU A 162 4.35 27.47 4.80
C GLU A 162 3.08 27.94 5.52
N GLY A 163 2.56 27.16 6.47
CA GLY A 163 1.42 27.54 7.29
C GLY A 163 0.09 26.89 6.92
N TYR A 164 0.03 26.00 5.94
CA TYR A 164 -1.20 25.24 5.66
C TYR A 164 -1.39 24.07 6.62
N ASP A 165 -2.62 23.63 6.86
CA ASP A 165 -2.81 22.36 7.56
C ASP A 165 -2.78 21.15 6.61
N THR A 166 -2.85 19.95 7.18
CA THR A 166 -2.77 18.70 6.41
C THR A 166 -3.89 18.54 5.37
N VAL A 167 -5.10 19.02 5.65
CA VAL A 167 -6.23 18.95 4.71
C VAL A 167 -6.02 19.93 3.57
N GLU A 168 -5.67 21.18 3.90
CA GLU A 168 -5.42 22.24 2.92
C GLU A 168 -4.23 21.91 2.00
N ALA A 169 -3.17 21.35 2.56
CA ALA A 169 -2.00 20.92 1.81
C ALA A 169 -2.36 19.81 0.81
N ASN A 170 -3.16 18.81 1.21
CA ASN A 170 -3.60 17.75 0.30
C ASN A 170 -4.48 18.29 -0.83
N VAL A 171 -5.44 19.16 -0.52
CA VAL A 171 -6.32 19.78 -1.51
C VAL A 171 -5.51 20.59 -2.53
N ARG A 172 -4.51 21.36 -2.07
CA ARG A 172 -3.60 22.09 -2.98
C ARG A 172 -2.80 21.19 -3.90
N LEU A 173 -2.43 20.01 -3.43
CA LEU A 173 -1.74 19.00 -4.24
C LEU A 173 -2.70 18.23 -5.17
N GLY A 174 -4.00 18.54 -5.15
CA GLY A 174 -5.01 17.90 -6.00
C GLY A 174 -5.54 16.58 -5.47
N PHE A 175 -5.39 16.29 -4.17
CA PHE A 175 -5.84 15.05 -3.54
C PHE A 175 -7.01 15.28 -2.58
N GLU A 176 -7.83 14.24 -2.42
CA GLU A 176 -8.80 14.19 -1.32
C GLU A 176 -8.08 14.16 0.04
N PRO A 177 -8.76 14.60 1.13
CA PRO A 177 -8.15 14.66 2.46
C PRO A 177 -7.68 13.30 3.03
N ASP A 178 -8.30 12.20 2.58
CA ASP A 178 -8.00 10.83 2.98
C ASP A 178 -8.52 9.83 1.93
N LEU A 179 -7.62 9.14 1.23
CA LEU A 179 -7.96 8.17 0.18
C LEU A 179 -7.94 6.71 0.68
N ARG A 180 -7.74 6.49 1.99
CA ARG A 180 -7.57 5.14 2.52
C ARG A 180 -8.87 4.36 2.55
N ASP A 181 -8.80 3.13 2.09
CA ASP A 181 -9.82 2.10 2.30
C ASP A 181 -9.21 0.92 3.08
N TYR A 182 -9.92 0.40 4.07
CA TYR A 182 -9.42 -0.65 4.95
C TYR A 182 -9.91 -2.06 4.57
N GLY A 183 -10.49 -2.24 3.38
CA GLY A 183 -11.00 -3.52 2.89
C GLY A 183 -9.91 -4.57 2.75
N ILE A 184 -8.71 -4.18 2.28
CA ILE A 184 -7.53 -5.07 2.25
C ILE A 184 -7.17 -5.55 3.65
N GLY A 185 -7.19 -4.66 4.65
CA GLY A 185 -6.94 -5.03 6.04
C GLY A 185 -7.97 -6.03 6.57
N VAL A 186 -9.24 -5.89 6.19
CA VAL A 186 -10.29 -6.86 6.54
C VAL A 186 -10.08 -8.21 5.85
N GLN A 187 -9.68 -8.23 4.57
CA GLN A 187 -9.34 -9.47 3.87
C GLN A 187 -8.18 -10.21 4.55
N ILE A 188 -7.11 -9.50 4.91
CA ILE A 188 -5.97 -10.04 5.66
C ILE A 188 -6.43 -10.65 6.99
N LEU A 189 -7.25 -9.92 7.76
CA LEU A 189 -7.76 -10.41 9.05
C LEU A 189 -8.60 -11.67 8.89
N ARG A 190 -9.47 -11.74 7.88
CA ARG A 190 -10.27 -12.93 7.59
C ARG A 190 -9.42 -14.13 7.19
N ASP A 191 -8.40 -13.92 6.37
CA ASP A 191 -7.44 -14.97 6.00
C ASP A 191 -6.67 -15.50 7.22
N LEU A 192 -6.41 -14.66 8.22
CA LEU A 192 -5.84 -15.08 9.51
C LEU A 192 -6.85 -15.79 10.43
N GLY A 193 -8.10 -15.96 10.00
CA GLY A 193 -9.17 -16.59 10.79
C GLY A 193 -9.85 -15.66 11.79
N VAL A 194 -9.63 -14.34 11.70
CA VAL A 194 -10.28 -13.35 12.58
C VAL A 194 -11.73 -13.15 12.15
N ARG A 195 -12.64 -13.26 13.12
CA ARG A 195 -14.10 -13.14 12.97
C ARG A 195 -14.66 -11.88 13.62
N SER A 196 -14.04 -11.39 14.69
CA SER A 196 -14.36 -10.09 15.29
C SER A 196 -13.15 -9.50 16.00
N ILE A 197 -13.11 -8.17 16.13
CA ILE A 197 -11.95 -7.47 16.67
C ILE A 197 -12.28 -6.50 17.81
N ARG A 198 -11.30 -6.32 18.69
CA ARG A 198 -11.16 -5.16 19.57
C ARG A 198 -10.16 -4.22 18.91
N LEU A 199 -10.63 -3.12 18.31
CA LEU A 199 -9.84 -2.27 17.43
C LEU A 199 -9.06 -1.20 18.23
N LEU A 200 -7.73 -1.24 18.15
CA LEU A 200 -6.82 -0.21 18.68
C LEU A 200 -6.81 1.04 17.78
N SER A 201 -7.69 2.00 18.04
CA SER A 201 -7.86 3.20 17.20
C SER A 201 -8.62 4.31 17.92
N ASN A 202 -8.28 5.56 17.57
CA ASN A 202 -9.05 6.76 17.90
C ASN A 202 -9.78 7.34 16.69
N ASN A 203 -9.62 6.73 15.51
CA ASN A 203 -10.19 7.20 14.25
C ASN A 203 -11.56 6.52 14.01
N PRO A 204 -12.68 7.25 14.13
CA PRO A 204 -14.01 6.68 13.88
C PRO A 204 -14.24 6.32 12.40
N ARG A 205 -13.52 6.95 11.45
CA ARG A 205 -13.60 6.56 10.03
C ARG A 205 -13.03 5.17 9.80
N LYS A 206 -11.97 4.79 10.54
CA LYS A 206 -11.40 3.44 10.49
C LYS A 206 -12.40 2.41 11.00
N LEU A 207 -13.08 2.70 12.11
CA LEU A 207 -14.20 1.88 12.60
C LEU A 207 -15.27 1.71 11.52
N ALA A 208 -15.76 2.82 10.95
CA ALA A 208 -16.80 2.80 9.93
C ALA A 208 -16.39 1.98 8.69
N SER A 209 -15.15 2.12 8.22
CA SER A 209 -14.64 1.37 7.06
C SER A 209 -14.50 -0.12 7.35
N VAL A 210 -13.94 -0.52 8.51
CA VAL A 210 -13.82 -1.93 8.89
C VAL A 210 -15.21 -2.59 9.01
N THR A 211 -16.16 -1.91 9.65
CA THR A 211 -17.54 -2.40 9.77
C THR A 211 -18.22 -2.50 8.40
N LYS A 212 -18.04 -1.50 7.51
CA LYS A 212 -18.56 -1.52 6.13
C LYS A 212 -18.07 -2.73 5.34
N HIS A 213 -16.83 -3.15 5.55
CA HIS A 213 -16.23 -4.34 4.93
C HIS A 213 -16.61 -5.65 5.64
N GLY A 214 -17.52 -5.60 6.62
CA GLY A 214 -18.16 -6.76 7.22
C GLY A 214 -17.32 -7.47 8.28
N LEU A 215 -16.41 -6.79 8.95
CA LEU A 215 -15.72 -7.32 10.14
C LEU A 215 -16.30 -6.68 11.40
N PRO A 216 -16.98 -7.44 12.28
CA PRO A 216 -17.49 -6.95 13.53
C PRO A 216 -16.40 -6.35 14.42
N VAL A 217 -16.61 -5.10 14.85
CA VAL A 217 -15.77 -4.43 15.86
C VAL A 217 -16.56 -4.41 17.16
N VAL A 218 -16.21 -5.30 18.09
CA VAL A 218 -16.92 -5.46 19.37
C VAL A 218 -16.53 -4.40 20.40
N GLU A 219 -15.36 -3.78 20.22
CA GLU A 219 -14.84 -2.73 21.10
C GLU A 219 -13.89 -1.82 20.30
N MET A 220 -13.99 -0.50 20.48
CA MET A 220 -12.90 0.41 20.14
C MET A 220 -12.06 0.65 21.38
N VAL A 221 -10.81 0.22 21.31
CA VAL A 221 -9.83 0.39 22.38
C VAL A 221 -8.99 1.64 22.05
N PRO A 222 -9.02 2.69 22.89
CA PRO A 222 -8.26 3.92 22.63
C PRO A 222 -6.76 3.66 22.51
N LEU A 223 -6.09 4.41 21.64
CA LEU A 223 -4.63 4.37 21.43
C LEU A 223 -4.09 5.80 21.25
N GLU A 224 -4.09 6.55 22.34
CA GLU A 224 -3.60 7.94 22.37
C GLU A 224 -2.10 7.99 22.70
N ILE A 225 -1.41 8.96 22.10
CA ILE A 225 -0.02 9.30 22.36
C ILE A 225 0.00 10.77 22.73
N ASP A 226 0.73 11.13 23.77
CA ASP A 226 0.80 12.51 24.24
C ASP A 226 1.38 13.43 23.16
N ALA A 227 0.82 14.63 23.07
CA ALA A 227 1.25 15.59 22.06
C ALA A 227 2.58 16.24 22.44
N SER A 228 3.58 16.10 21.58
CA SER A 228 4.76 16.95 21.60
C SER A 228 4.42 18.36 21.11
N GLU A 229 5.31 19.34 21.34
CA GLU A 229 5.16 20.69 20.80
C GLU A 229 5.00 20.69 19.27
N ILE A 230 5.78 19.85 18.58
CA ILE A 230 5.79 19.74 17.11
C ILE A 230 4.54 19.03 16.59
N SER A 231 4.13 17.92 17.23
CA SER A 231 2.99 17.11 16.76
C SER A 231 1.62 17.70 17.14
N ARG A 232 1.56 18.66 18.07
CA ARG A 232 0.31 19.26 18.57
C ARG A 232 -0.57 19.80 17.46
N ARG A 233 0.00 20.53 16.49
CA ARG A 233 -0.76 21.10 15.36
C ARG A 233 -1.40 19.99 14.51
N TYR A 234 -0.62 18.96 14.19
CA TYR A 234 -1.08 17.81 13.43
C TYR A 234 -2.20 17.04 14.14
N LEU A 235 -2.03 16.79 15.44
CA LEU A 235 -3.03 16.11 16.28
C LEU A 235 -4.32 16.93 16.42
N ARG A 236 -4.21 18.26 16.52
CA ARG A 236 -5.38 19.15 16.48
C ARG A 236 -6.14 19.04 15.17
N THR A 237 -5.46 19.07 14.02
CA THR A 237 -6.10 18.86 12.72
C THR A 237 -6.80 17.49 12.64
N LYS A 238 -6.19 16.42 13.19
CA LYS A 238 -6.84 15.10 13.29
C LYS A 238 -8.15 15.15 14.06
N LYS A 239 -8.18 15.84 15.20
CA LYS A 239 -9.37 15.98 16.05
C LYS A 239 -10.45 16.84 15.37
N GLU A 240 -10.11 18.07 15.02
CA GLU A 240 -11.06 19.09 14.56
C GLU A 240 -11.56 18.85 13.13
N LYS A 241 -10.67 18.48 12.21
CA LYS A 241 -11.02 18.37 10.78
C LYS A 241 -11.27 16.94 10.31
N LEU A 242 -10.71 15.93 11.00
CA LEU A 242 -10.82 14.52 10.61
C LEU A 242 -11.64 13.67 11.58
N GLY A 243 -12.13 14.28 12.66
CA GLY A 243 -13.05 13.66 13.62
C GLY A 243 -12.42 12.62 14.55
N HIS A 244 -11.09 12.65 14.76
CA HIS A 244 -10.45 11.73 15.69
C HIS A 244 -10.88 12.03 17.14
N ARG A 245 -11.16 10.98 17.92
CA ARG A 245 -11.48 11.08 19.34
C ARG A 245 -10.19 11.12 20.15
N LEU A 246 -9.65 12.30 20.39
CA LEU A 246 -8.42 12.52 21.15
C LEU A 246 -8.69 13.41 22.36
N SER A 247 -8.24 12.98 23.53
CA SER A 247 -8.31 13.75 24.79
C SER A 247 -7.04 14.58 25.05
N VAL A 248 -5.91 14.16 24.48
CA VAL A 248 -4.56 14.71 24.70
C VAL A 248 -4.20 15.99 23.90
N VAL A 249 -5.14 16.57 23.14
CA VAL A 249 -4.96 17.80 22.33
C VAL A 249 -6.19 18.68 22.27
#